data_AF-A0A2N5GDA0-F1
#
_entry.id   AF-A0A2N5GDA0-F1
#
_cell.length_a   1.000
_cell.length_b   1.000
_cell.length_c   1.000
_cell.angle_alpha   90.00
_cell.angle_beta   90.00
_cell.angle_gamma   90.00
#
_symmetry.space_group_name_H-M   'P 1'
#
loop_
_entity.id
_entity.type
_entity.pdbx_description
1 polymer ?
#
loop_
_entity_poly.entity_id
_entity_poly.type
_entity_poly.pdbx_seq_one_letter_code
_entity_poly.pdbx_strand_id
1 'polypeptide(L)'
;MRASNKVFHLAIPCKDLDETVEFYKKLGCKLARRYDDRATFNFFGDQLVCHLNPEGIDLQPKIYPRHFGITFMERQEFEQTLKYAYEKKLPFFHKPSRRFAGKQEEHETFFLIDPANNLLEFKYYYDINMVY
;
A
#
# COMPACT_ATOMS: atom_id res chain seq x y z
N MET A 1 11.52 11.77 16.06
CA MET A 1 10.58 10.64 15.83
C MET A 1 10.25 10.68 14.34
N ARG A 2 10.45 9.65 13.52
CA ARG A 2 10.74 8.21 13.72
C ARG A 2 12.23 7.93 13.99
N ALA A 3 12.52 7.26 15.12
CA ALA A 3 13.79 6.57 15.34
C ALA A 3 13.57 5.10 14.96
N SER A 4 14.63 4.32 14.72
CA SER A 4 14.56 2.92 14.25
C SER A 4 13.83 1.95 15.21
N ASN A 5 13.34 2.41 16.36
CA ASN A 5 12.64 1.61 17.36
C ASN A 5 11.10 1.66 17.26
N LYS A 6 10.52 2.26 16.21
CA LYS A 6 9.06 2.37 16.03
C LYS A 6 8.61 1.87 14.65
N VAL A 7 7.53 1.08 14.68
CA VAL A 7 6.79 0.67 13.48
C VAL A 7 5.43 1.34 13.47
N PHE A 8 5.00 1.84 12.31
CA PHE A 8 3.63 2.22 12.08
C PHE A 8 2.77 0.95 12.05
N HIS A 9 1.52 1.06 12.51
CA HIS A 9 0.57 -0.03 12.36
C HIS A 9 -0.76 0.50 11.81
N LEU A 10 -1.36 -0.26 10.89
CA LEU A 10 -2.64 0.08 10.28
C LEU A 10 -3.57 -1.13 10.32
N ALA A 11 -4.82 -0.91 10.69
CA ALA A 11 -5.89 -1.88 10.58
C ALA A 11 -6.79 -1.52 9.40
N ILE A 12 -7.06 -2.49 8.52
CA ILE A 12 -7.96 -2.35 7.35
C ILE A 12 -8.92 -3.53 7.29
N PRO A 13 -10.11 -3.38 6.69
CA PRO A 13 -11.03 -4.50 6.50
C PRO A 13 -10.54 -5.42 5.36
N CYS A 14 -10.85 -6.70 5.47
CA CYS A 14 -10.80 -7.64 4.37
C CYS A 14 -12.09 -8.47 4.29
N LYS A 15 -12.48 -8.89 3.09
CA LYS A 15 -13.68 -9.73 2.90
C LYS A 15 -13.41 -11.23 3.06
N ASP A 16 -12.17 -11.64 2.84
CA ASP A 16 -11.73 -13.03 2.89
C ASP A 16 -10.24 -13.07 3.27
N LEU A 17 -9.87 -13.97 4.19
CA LEU A 17 -8.50 -14.03 4.71
C LEU A 17 -7.53 -14.72 3.73
N ASP A 18 -7.99 -15.68 2.93
CA ASP A 18 -7.13 -16.40 1.98
C ASP A 18 -6.77 -15.50 0.80
N GLU A 19 -7.76 -14.87 0.16
CA GLU A 19 -7.54 -13.90 -0.92
C GLU A 19 -6.62 -12.76 -0.47
N THR A 20 -6.80 -12.30 0.78
CA THR A 20 -5.98 -11.25 1.39
C THR A 20 -4.54 -11.72 1.57
N VAL A 21 -4.33 -12.90 2.16
CA VAL A 21 -2.99 -13.45 2.37
C VAL A 21 -2.28 -13.69 1.04
N GLU A 22 -2.99 -14.18 0.03
CA GLU A 22 -2.44 -14.34 -1.32
C GLU A 22 -2.01 -13.01 -1.92
N PHE A 23 -2.88 -11.98 -1.87
CA PHE A 23 -2.57 -10.66 -2.40
C PHE A 23 -1.33 -10.04 -1.73
N TYR A 24 -1.29 -9.98 -0.39
CA TYR A 24 -0.19 -9.32 0.32
C TYR A 24 1.12 -10.12 0.21
N LYS A 25 1.08 -11.46 0.16
CA LYS A 25 2.27 -12.26 -0.17
C LYS A 25 2.74 -12.01 -1.60
N LYS A 26 1.82 -11.91 -2.56
CA LYS A 26 2.14 -11.62 -3.97
C LYS A 26 2.75 -10.23 -4.14
N LEU A 27 2.28 -9.24 -3.35
CA LEU A 27 2.89 -7.91 -3.23
C LEU A 27 4.30 -7.95 -2.60
N GLY A 28 4.72 -9.08 -2.01
CA GLY A 28 6.04 -9.25 -1.41
C GLY A 28 6.06 -9.04 0.12
N CYS A 29 4.91 -8.84 0.75
CA CYS A 29 4.81 -8.72 2.20
C CYS A 29 4.99 -10.09 2.87
N LYS A 30 5.57 -10.10 4.08
CA LYS A 30 5.73 -11.33 4.87
C LYS A 30 4.55 -11.49 5.81
N LEU A 31 3.83 -12.62 5.73
CA LEU A 31 2.83 -12.98 6.72
C LEU A 31 3.52 -13.22 8.07
N ALA A 32 3.13 -12.47 9.10
CA ALA A 32 3.68 -12.59 10.44
C ALA A 32 2.81 -13.52 11.31
N ARG A 33 1.49 -13.28 11.33
CA ARG A 33 0.53 -14.03 12.14
C ARG A 33 -0.80 -14.15 11.41
N ARG A 34 -1.54 -15.21 11.69
CA ARG A 34 -2.90 -15.43 11.21
C ARG A 34 -3.76 -15.98 12.35
N TYR A 35 -4.98 -15.47 12.44
CA TYR A 35 -6.04 -15.91 13.34
C TYR A 35 -7.32 -16.09 12.52
N ASP A 36 -8.39 -16.59 13.14
CA ASP A 36 -9.68 -16.80 12.47
C ASP A 36 -10.34 -15.49 12.02
N ASP A 37 -9.97 -14.36 12.64
CA ASP A 37 -10.58 -13.04 12.39
C ASP A 37 -9.62 -12.01 11.76
N ARG A 38 -8.32 -12.33 11.58
CA ARG A 38 -7.34 -11.38 11.03
C ARG A 38 -6.05 -12.02 10.55
N ALA A 39 -5.38 -11.34 9.62
CA ALA A 39 -4.00 -11.62 9.21
C ALA A 39 -3.11 -10.39 9.46
N THR A 40 -1.90 -10.60 9.96
CA THR A 40 -0.90 -9.55 10.20
C THR A 40 0.29 -9.75 9.29
N PHE A 41 0.74 -8.68 8.64
CA PHE A 41 1.86 -8.67 7.71
C PHE A 41 2.95 -7.70 8.15
N ASN A 42 4.20 -8.04 7.84
CA ASN A 42 5.26 -7.07 7.64
C ASN A 42 5.07 -6.46 6.24
N PHE A 43 4.59 -5.21 6.24
CA PHE A 43 4.31 -4.38 5.07
C PHE A 43 5.43 -3.32 4.96
N PHE A 44 6.47 -3.60 4.18
CA PHE A 44 7.62 -2.70 3.97
C PHE A 44 8.30 -2.23 5.28
N GLY A 45 8.38 -3.11 6.29
CA GLY A 45 8.93 -2.80 7.61
C GLY A 45 7.90 -2.26 8.61
N ASP A 46 6.70 -1.93 8.15
CA ASP A 46 5.55 -1.55 8.97
C ASP A 46 4.59 -2.71 9.21
N GLN A 47 3.64 -2.54 10.11
CA GLN A 47 2.63 -3.54 10.42
C GLN A 47 1.31 -3.23 9.73
N LEU A 48 0.83 -4.16 8.90
CA LEU A 48 -0.53 -4.12 8.36
C LEU A 48 -1.34 -5.26 8.96
N VAL A 49 -2.54 -4.95 9.47
CA VAL A 49 -3.48 -5.92 10.01
C VAL A 49 -4.76 -5.87 9.20
N CYS A 50 -5.07 -6.96 8.51
CA CYS A 50 -6.30 -7.11 7.76
C CYS A 50 -7.31 -7.86 8.63
N HIS A 51 -8.41 -7.21 8.98
CA HIS A 51 -9.48 -7.76 9.81
C HIS A 51 -10.62 -8.27 8.94
N LEU A 52 -11.06 -9.51 9.17
CA LEU A 52 -12.20 -10.09 8.47
C LEU A 52 -13.47 -9.29 8.80
N ASN A 53 -13.96 -8.57 7.80
CA ASN A 53 -15.18 -7.75 7.88
C ASN A 53 -15.84 -7.65 6.49
N PRO A 54 -16.48 -8.73 5.99
CA PRO A 54 -17.06 -8.77 4.65
C PRO A 54 -18.17 -7.73 4.43
N GLU A 55 -18.87 -7.36 5.50
CA GLU A 55 -19.98 -6.38 5.44
C GLU A 55 -19.48 -4.92 5.42
N GLY A 56 -18.24 -4.68 5.87
CA GLY A 56 -17.64 -3.34 5.95
C GLY A 56 -16.84 -2.92 4.72
N ILE A 57 -17.03 -3.58 3.58
CA ILE A 57 -16.27 -3.30 2.35
C ILE A 57 -16.93 -2.20 1.54
N ASP A 58 -16.13 -1.21 1.12
CA ASP A 58 -16.56 -0.22 0.15
C ASP A 58 -16.58 -0.85 -1.26
N LEU A 59 -17.76 -0.99 -1.84
CA LEU A 59 -17.94 -1.56 -3.18
C LEU A 59 -17.64 -0.56 -4.31
N GLN A 60 -17.49 0.73 -4.00
CA GLN A 60 -17.22 1.78 -4.97
C GLN A 60 -16.03 2.64 -4.53
N PRO A 61 -14.82 2.05 -4.44
CA PRO A 61 -13.65 2.73 -3.93
C PRO A 61 -13.34 3.99 -4.75
N LYS A 62 -13.05 5.07 -4.04
CA LYS A 62 -12.55 6.33 -4.59
C LYS A 62 -11.20 6.64 -3.96
N ILE A 63 -10.32 7.32 -4.71
CA ILE A 63 -8.98 7.71 -4.22
C ILE A 63 -9.06 8.40 -2.85
N TYR A 64 -10.13 9.18 -2.62
CA TYR A 64 -10.38 9.87 -1.37
C TYR A 64 -11.68 9.38 -0.74
N PRO A 65 -11.75 9.34 0.61
CA PRO A 65 -10.79 9.93 1.56
C PRO A 65 -9.75 8.95 2.11
N ARG A 66 -9.74 7.68 1.68
CA ARG A 66 -8.92 6.63 2.30
C ARG A 66 -8.02 5.94 1.28
N HIS A 67 -6.73 5.99 1.54
CA HIS A 67 -5.71 5.12 0.97
C HIS A 67 -4.53 5.09 1.95
N PHE A 68 -3.62 4.15 1.77
CA PHE A 68 -2.40 4.04 2.56
C PHE A 68 -1.28 3.52 1.68
N GLY A 69 -0.04 3.54 2.15
CA GLY A 69 1.06 2.88 1.45
C GLY A 69 2.40 3.48 1.83
N ILE A 70 3.31 3.57 0.87
CA ILE A 70 4.72 3.91 1.12
C ILE A 70 5.14 5.10 0.26
N THR A 71 5.69 6.13 0.91
CA THR A 71 6.51 7.14 0.24
C THR A 71 7.96 6.69 0.34
N PHE A 72 8.60 6.41 -0.80
CA PHE A 72 10.00 6.03 -0.86
C PHE A 72 10.90 7.25 -0.84
N MET A 73 12.04 7.13 -0.14
CA MET A 73 13.09 8.15 -0.12
C MET A 73 14.03 8.00 -1.31
N GLU A 74 14.21 6.77 -1.79
CA GLU A 74 15.06 6.44 -2.92
C GLU A 74 14.22 6.10 -4.15
N ARG A 75 14.46 6.82 -5.25
CA ARG A 75 13.73 6.62 -6.51
C ARG A 75 13.84 5.18 -7.03
N GLN A 76 15.02 4.58 -6.87
CA GLN A 76 15.28 3.24 -7.36
C GLN A 76 14.38 2.20 -6.69
N GLU A 77 14.08 2.34 -5.39
CA GLU A 77 13.19 1.43 -4.67
C GLU A 77 11.74 1.56 -5.14
N PHE A 78 11.29 2.79 -5.41
CA PHE A 78 9.98 3.04 -6.03
C PHE A 78 9.88 2.38 -7.41
N GLU A 79 10.87 2.58 -8.28
CA GLU A 79 10.90 2.00 -9.63
C GLU A 79 10.94 0.46 -9.59
N GLN A 80 11.70 -0.12 -8.68
CA GLN A 80 11.73 -1.56 -8.46
C GLN A 80 10.38 -2.10 -7.99
N THR A 81 9.73 -1.42 -7.05
CA THR A 81 8.40 -1.80 -6.55
C THR A 81 7.36 -1.72 -7.67
N LEU A 82 7.41 -0.67 -8.49
CA LEU A 82 6.51 -0.52 -9.64
C LEU A 82 6.73 -1.64 -10.67
N LYS A 83 7.99 -1.91 -11.02
CA LYS A 83 8.34 -2.99 -11.95
C LYS A 83 7.86 -4.34 -11.44
N TYR A 84 8.09 -4.62 -10.16
CA TYR A 84 7.64 -5.85 -9.50
C TYR A 84 6.11 -5.99 -9.55
N ALA A 85 5.37 -4.90 -9.32
CA ALA A 85 3.91 -4.90 -9.41
C ALA A 85 3.41 -5.27 -10.82
N TYR A 86 4.07 -4.77 -11.87
CA TYR A 86 3.77 -5.19 -13.25
C TYR A 86 4.12 -6.66 -13.51
N GLU A 87 5.31 -7.11 -13.12
CA GLU A 87 5.77 -8.50 -13.32
C GLU A 87 4.86 -9.51 -12.63
N LYS A 88 4.42 -9.20 -11.41
CA LYS A 88 3.48 -10.04 -10.66
C LYS A 88 2.04 -9.87 -11.12
N LYS A 89 1.73 -8.94 -12.04
CA LYS A 89 0.35 -8.66 -12.48
C LYS A 89 -0.54 -8.34 -11.27
N LEU A 90 -0.10 -7.39 -10.45
CA LEU A 90 -0.94 -6.84 -9.38
C LEU A 90 -2.05 -5.95 -9.98
N PRO A 91 -3.26 -5.94 -9.41
CA PRO A 91 -4.33 -5.04 -9.85
C PRO A 91 -3.97 -3.57 -9.59
N PHE A 92 -3.96 -2.76 -10.65
CA PHE A 92 -3.80 -1.30 -10.53
C PHE A 92 -5.18 -0.64 -10.53
N PHE A 93 -5.43 0.20 -9.52
CA PHE A 93 -6.54 1.15 -9.53
C PHE A 93 -6.23 2.37 -10.38
N HIS A 94 -4.99 2.86 -10.28
CA HIS A 94 -4.49 3.96 -11.07
C HIS A 94 -3.06 3.64 -11.52
N LYS A 95 -2.83 3.70 -12.83
CA LYS A 95 -1.50 3.49 -13.42
C LYS A 95 -0.54 4.60 -12.98
N PRO A 96 0.78 4.37 -13.09
CA PRO A 96 1.79 5.38 -12.77
C PRO A 96 1.53 6.71 -13.47
N SER A 97 1.58 7.79 -12.69
CA SER A 97 1.45 9.16 -13.18
C SER A 97 2.27 10.11 -12.32
N ARG A 98 2.44 11.35 -12.79
CA ARG A 98 3.00 12.44 -11.99
C ARG A 98 1.87 13.32 -11.48
N ARG A 99 1.97 13.73 -10.22
CA ARG A 99 1.08 14.71 -9.61
C ARG A 99 1.83 16.00 -9.35
N PHE A 100 1.12 17.12 -9.50
CA PHE A 100 1.64 18.47 -9.29
C PHE A 100 2.87 18.81 -10.15
N ALA A 101 2.87 18.38 -11.41
CA ALA A 101 3.98 18.60 -12.34
C ALA A 101 4.43 20.07 -12.40
N GLY A 102 5.74 20.30 -12.28
CA GLY A 102 6.37 21.63 -12.28
C GLY A 102 6.28 22.39 -10.95
N LYS A 103 5.67 21.81 -9.91
CA LYS A 103 5.68 22.37 -8.56
C LYS A 103 6.72 21.69 -7.67
N GLN A 104 7.01 22.30 -6.52
CA GLN A 104 7.98 21.75 -5.58
C GLN A 104 7.53 20.38 -5.04
N GLU A 105 6.23 20.23 -4.81
CA GLU A 105 5.59 19.00 -4.33
C GLU A 105 5.34 17.95 -5.44
N GLU A 106 5.99 18.08 -6.60
CA GLU A 106 5.89 17.09 -7.68
C GLU A 106 6.35 15.71 -7.20
N HIS A 107 5.52 14.70 -7.47
CA HIS A 107 5.81 13.32 -7.13
C HIS A 107 5.26 12.34 -8.18
N GLU A 108 5.94 11.21 -8.30
CA GLU A 108 5.45 10.03 -9.00
C GLU A 108 4.52 9.25 -8.06
N THR A 109 3.43 8.72 -8.60
CA THR A 109 2.44 7.94 -7.83
C THR A 109 1.82 6.83 -8.67
N PHE A 110 1.50 5.70 -8.04
CA PHE A 110 0.57 4.70 -8.59
C PHE A 110 -0.28 4.11 -7.48
N PHE A 111 -1.44 3.57 -7.85
CA PHE A 111 -2.38 2.96 -6.90
C PHE A 111 -2.63 1.50 -7.26
N LEU A 112 -2.41 0.62 -6.29
CA LEU A 112 -2.93 -0.75 -6.33
C LEU A 112 -4.29 -0.83 -5.64
N ILE A 113 -5.04 -1.88 -5.95
CA ILE A 113 -6.28 -2.23 -5.26
C ILE A 113 -6.21 -3.68 -4.78
N ASP A 114 -6.50 -3.89 -3.50
CA ASP A 114 -6.55 -5.22 -2.91
C ASP A 114 -7.94 -5.88 -3.13
N PRO A 115 -8.10 -7.18 -2.82
CA PRO A 115 -9.38 -7.89 -3.04
C PRO A 115 -10.58 -7.31 -2.27
N ALA A 116 -10.31 -6.51 -1.24
CA ALA A 116 -11.29 -5.86 -0.38
C ALA A 116 -11.46 -4.37 -0.72
N ASN A 117 -11.03 -3.95 -1.92
CA ASN A 117 -11.12 -2.59 -2.44
C ASN A 117 -10.34 -1.54 -1.64
N ASN A 118 -9.40 -1.95 -0.78
CA ASN A 118 -8.50 -0.99 -0.16
C ASN A 118 -7.51 -0.46 -1.21
N LEU A 119 -7.30 0.85 -1.22
CA LEU A 119 -6.40 1.51 -2.16
C LEU A 119 -5.01 1.70 -1.53
N LEU A 120 -4.00 1.20 -2.22
CA LEU A 120 -2.59 1.29 -1.82
C LEU A 120 -1.86 2.31 -2.71
N GLU A 121 -1.46 3.45 -2.17
CA GLU A 121 -0.67 4.47 -2.87
C GLU A 121 0.82 4.29 -2.61
N PHE A 122 1.61 4.26 -3.67
CA PHE A 122 3.07 4.30 -3.58
C PHE A 122 3.57 5.58 -4.22
N LYS A 123 4.49 6.30 -3.56
CA LYS A 123 4.97 7.61 -3.99
C LYS A 123 6.48 7.75 -3.96
N TYR A 124 6.97 8.65 -4.81
CA TYR A 124 8.32 9.21 -4.72
C TYR A 124 8.26 10.70 -5.04
N TYR A 125 8.73 11.54 -4.11
CA TYR A 125 8.82 12.99 -4.29
C TYR A 125 10.18 13.39 -4.85
N TYR A 126 10.20 14.31 -5.82
CA TYR A 126 11.48 14.79 -6.36
C TYR A 126 12.21 15.74 -5.40
N ASP A 127 11.48 16.45 -4.54
CA ASP A 127 12.03 17.23 -3.42
C ASP A 127 11.74 16.51 -2.09
N ILE A 128 12.82 16.11 -1.41
CA ILE A 128 12.75 15.38 -0.14
C ILE A 128 12.05 16.16 0.98
N ASN A 129 12.06 17.49 0.90
CA ASN A 129 11.42 18.35 1.89
C ASN A 129 9.89 18.29 1.81
N MET A 130 9.32 17.74 0.72
CA MET A 130 7.87 17.66 0.46
C MET A 130 7.26 16.29 0.79
N VAL A 131 8.04 15.37 1.39
CA VAL A 131 7.54 14.05 1.79
C VAL A 131 6.47 14.12 2.88
N TYR A 132 6.45 15.21 3.67
CA TYR A 132 5.56 15.41 4.82
C TYR A 132 4.67 16.64 4.65
#